data_AF-A0A9P0QFD2-F1
#
_entry.id   AF-A0A9P0QFD2-F1
#
_cell.length_a   1.000
_cell.length_b   1.000
_cell.length_c   1.000
_cell.angle_alpha   90.00
_cell.angle_beta   90.00
_cell.angle_gamma   90.00
#
_symmetry.space_group_name_H-M   'P 1'
#
loop_
_entity.id
_entity.type
_entity.pdbx_description
1 polymer ?
#
loop_
_entity_poly.entity_id
_entity_poly.type
_entity_poly.pdbx_seq_one_letter_code
_entity_poly.pdbx_strand_id
1 'polypeptide(L)'
;MIHREVADGLERLWNVRVKCIWEADESSRHGEVYIFDHVFNQECTNSDVYGSVVKPLVDSFMEGFNAKYLHMAKHLLAKHTPFWAINRSWAFPISIQSHVADQVDKRYLIRCSYIEIYNEKINDLLDKSNQGLTMRRYQRKCAA
;
A
#
# COMPACT_ATOMS: atom_id res chain seq x y z
N MET A 1 -2.89 16.07 11.59
CA MET A 1 -4.15 16.76 11.20
C MET A 1 -3.91 17.52 9.91
N ILE A 2 -4.88 17.53 9.00
CA ILE A 2 -4.75 18.31 7.75
C ILE A 2 -5.04 19.79 8.03
N HIS A 3 -4.53 20.68 7.18
CA HIS A 3 -4.66 22.14 7.36
C HIS A 3 -6.10 22.60 7.61
N ARG A 4 -7.07 21.97 6.93
CA ARG A 4 -8.50 22.27 7.13
C ARG A 4 -8.98 21.94 8.54
N GLU A 5 -8.61 20.79 9.08
CA GLU A 5 -9.00 20.37 10.44
C GLU A 5 -8.42 21.31 11.50
N VAL A 6 -7.16 21.76 11.28
CA VAL A 6 -6.51 22.72 12.16
C VAL A 6 -7.18 24.09 12.09
N ALA A 7 -7.53 24.55 10.88
CA ALA A 7 -8.24 25.82 10.70
C ALA A 7 -9.65 25.81 11.30
N ASP A 8 -10.32 24.65 11.26
CA ASP A 8 -11.65 24.44 11.86
C ASP A 8 -11.57 24.23 13.39
N GLY A 9 -10.38 24.28 14.00
CA GLY A 9 -10.18 24.15 15.44
C GLY A 9 -10.47 22.74 15.98
N LEU A 10 -10.41 21.72 15.12
CA LEU A 10 -10.72 20.35 15.52
C LEU A 10 -9.59 19.76 16.37
N GLU A 11 -9.98 18.99 17.38
CA GLU A 11 -9.05 18.24 18.21
C GLU A 11 -8.72 16.86 17.62
N ARG A 12 -7.61 16.29 18.09
CA ARG A 12 -7.18 14.96 17.67
C ARG A 12 -8.06 13.89 18.35
N LEU A 13 -8.85 13.19 17.54
CA LEU A 13 -9.75 12.13 18.01
C LEU A 13 -9.05 10.78 18.29
N TRP A 14 -7.86 10.54 17.72
CA TRP A 14 -7.17 9.26 17.85
C TRP A 14 -5.81 9.42 18.52
N ASN A 15 -5.60 8.64 19.56
CA ASN A 15 -4.31 8.47 20.20
C ASN A 15 -3.56 7.30 19.58
N VAL A 16 -2.24 7.43 19.53
CA VAL A 16 -1.34 6.42 18.98
C VAL A 16 -0.25 6.15 20.01
N ARG A 17 0.00 4.87 20.31
CA ARG A 17 1.17 4.45 21.07
C ARG A 17 1.64 3.11 20.58
N VAL A 18 2.87 3.08 20.05
CA VAL A 18 3.56 1.87 19.60
C VAL A 18 2.72 1.12 18.55
N LYS A 19 1.99 0.08 18.95
CA LYS A 19 1.17 -0.79 18.10
C LYS A 19 -0.33 -0.60 18.32
N CYS A 20 -0.70 0.38 19.12
CA CYS A 20 -2.07 0.58 19.57
C CYS A 20 -2.60 1.94 19.11
N ILE A 21 -3.88 1.95 18.75
CA ILE A 21 -4.67 3.17 18.57
C ILE A 21 -5.95 3.09 19.42
N TRP A 22 -6.39 4.21 19.94
CA TRP A 22 -7.66 4.32 20.69
C TRP A 22 -8.25 5.71 20.54
N GLU A 23 -9.56 5.80 20.72
CA GLU A 23 -10.28 7.06 20.66
C GLU A 23 -9.97 7.93 21.90
N ALA A 24 -9.76 9.22 21.67
CA ALA A 24 -9.60 10.22 22.72
C ALA A 24 -11.01 10.57 23.26
N ASP A 25 -11.34 10.09 24.46
CA ASP A 25 -12.59 10.44 25.15
C ASP A 25 -12.36 11.62 26.11
N GLU A 26 -13.29 12.57 26.14
CA GLU A 26 -13.32 13.67 27.13
C GLU A 26 -13.54 13.13 28.57
N SER A 27 -14.10 11.93 28.71
CA SER A 27 -14.62 11.36 29.96
C SER A 27 -13.62 10.55 30.79
N SER A 28 -12.33 10.54 30.45
CA SER A 28 -11.29 9.70 31.10
C SER A 28 -11.51 8.17 31.01
N ARG A 29 -12.48 7.68 30.22
CA ARG A 29 -12.57 6.27 29.86
C ARG A 29 -11.87 6.11 28.52
N HIS A 30 -10.73 5.45 28.48
CA HIS A 30 -10.14 5.11 27.19
C HIS A 30 -11.15 4.24 26.42
N GLY A 31 -11.51 4.67 25.20
CA GLY A 31 -12.33 3.87 24.29
C GLY A 31 -11.65 2.55 23.93
N GLU A 32 -12.31 1.73 23.11
CA GLU A 32 -11.78 0.46 22.65
C GLU A 32 -10.36 0.62 22.05
N VAL A 33 -9.43 -0.21 22.52
CA VAL A 33 -8.04 -0.20 22.08
C VAL A 33 -7.87 -1.19 20.94
N TYR A 34 -7.43 -0.72 19.79
CA TYR A 34 -7.14 -1.56 18.63
C TYR A 34 -5.62 -1.79 18.52
N ILE A 35 -5.23 -3.04 18.29
CA ILE A 35 -3.83 -3.47 18.23
C ILE A 35 -3.52 -3.96 16.83
N PHE A 36 -2.39 -3.52 16.27
CA PHE A 36 -1.91 -3.87 14.94
C PHE A 36 -0.45 -4.30 14.98
N ASP A 37 0.02 -4.95 13.92
CA ASP A 37 1.43 -5.29 13.78
C ASP A 37 2.32 -4.05 13.69
N HIS A 38 1.83 -3.03 12.98
CA HIS A 38 2.48 -1.75 12.78
C HIS A 38 1.44 -0.62 12.83
N VAL A 39 1.77 0.47 13.53
CA VAL A 39 1.00 1.71 13.51
C VAL A 39 1.95 2.85 13.19
N PHE A 40 1.59 3.67 12.20
CA PHE A 40 2.40 4.80 11.76
C PHE A 40 1.63 6.10 12.07
N ASN A 41 2.28 7.02 12.78
CA ASN A 41 1.72 8.33 13.12
C ASN A 41 2.22 9.40 12.14
N GLN A 42 1.89 10.65 12.41
CA GLN A 42 2.31 11.81 11.60
C GLN A 42 3.82 12.11 11.64
N GLU A 43 4.57 11.51 12.56
CA GLU A 43 6.03 11.66 12.69
C GLU A 43 6.77 10.60 11.87
N CYS A 44 6.09 9.52 11.50
CA CYS A 44 6.64 8.49 10.63
C CYS A 44 6.79 8.99 9.20
N THR A 45 7.90 8.63 8.57
CA THR A 45 8.19 8.95 7.18
C THR A 45 7.76 7.82 6.24
N ASN A 46 7.69 8.12 4.94
CA ASN A 46 7.50 7.09 3.91
C ASN A 46 8.61 6.01 3.96
N SER A 47 9.82 6.36 4.40
CA SER A 47 10.93 5.42 4.52
C SER A 47 10.68 4.40 5.64
N ASP A 48 10.13 4.85 6.77
CA ASP A 48 9.81 3.98 7.90
C ASP A 48 8.72 2.96 7.53
N VAL A 49 7.67 3.42 6.84
CA VAL A 49 6.60 2.55 6.32
C VAL A 49 7.16 1.55 5.32
N TYR A 50 7.98 2.02 4.37
CA TYR A 50 8.60 1.17 3.37
C TYR A 50 9.50 0.09 4.02
N GLY A 51 10.40 0.49 4.91
CA GLY A 51 11.33 -0.43 5.56
C GLY A 51 10.64 -1.48 6.43
N SER A 52 9.56 -1.09 7.11
CA SER A 52 8.84 -1.97 8.04
C SER A 52 7.89 -2.94 7.33
N VAL A 53 7.17 -2.49 6.30
CA VAL A 53 6.07 -3.27 5.68
C VAL A 53 6.41 -3.71 4.26
N VAL A 54 7.00 -2.84 3.44
CA VAL A 54 7.14 -3.07 2.00
C VAL A 54 8.42 -3.83 1.67
N LYS A 55 9.54 -3.48 2.29
CA LYS A 55 10.84 -4.14 2.04
C LYS A 55 10.79 -5.66 2.28
N PRO A 56 10.25 -6.18 3.39
CA PRO A 56 10.16 -7.63 3.61
C PRO A 56 9.32 -8.34 2.53
N LEU A 57 8.27 -7.69 2.02
CA LEU A 57 7.45 -8.21 0.92
C LEU A 57 8.22 -8.26 -0.39
N VAL A 58 9.03 -7.23 -0.68
CA VAL A 58 9.91 -7.19 -1.87
C VAL A 58 10.97 -8.27 -1.77
N ASP A 59 11.62 -8.42 -0.62
CA ASP A 59 12.66 -9.43 -0.42
C ASP A 59 12.09 -10.85 -0.64
N SER A 60 10.92 -11.15 -0.05
CA SER A 60 10.21 -12.41 -0.27
C SER A 60 9.78 -12.61 -1.74
N PHE A 61 9.34 -11.54 -2.42
CA PHE A 61 9.05 -11.60 -3.86
C PHE A 61 10.29 -11.94 -4.70
N MET A 62 11.45 -11.36 -4.37
CA MET A 62 12.71 -11.63 -5.06
C MET A 62 13.24 -13.05 -4.79
N GLU A 63 12.82 -13.68 -3.70
CA GLU A 63 13.07 -15.10 -3.39
C GLU A 63 12.11 -16.06 -4.13
N GLY A 64 11.13 -15.54 -4.87
CA GLY A 64 10.20 -16.33 -5.69
C GLY A 64 8.83 -16.57 -5.06
N PHE A 65 8.52 -15.93 -3.93
CA PHE A 65 7.19 -15.98 -3.33
C PHE A 65 6.24 -14.94 -3.93
N ASN A 66 4.93 -15.21 -3.87
CA ASN A 66 3.92 -14.22 -4.26
C ASN A 66 3.70 -13.23 -3.11
N ALA A 67 3.89 -11.93 -3.39
CA ALA A 67 3.61 -10.85 -2.44
C ALA A 67 2.40 -10.03 -2.87
N LYS A 68 1.58 -9.57 -1.90
CA LYS A 68 0.44 -8.68 -2.15
C LYS A 68 0.41 -7.55 -1.11
N TYR A 69 0.27 -6.32 -1.59
CA TYR A 69 0.04 -5.15 -0.77
C TYR A 69 -1.34 -4.56 -1.09
N LEU A 70 -2.18 -4.35 -0.08
CA LEU A 70 -3.51 -3.78 -0.23
C LEU A 70 -3.62 -2.51 0.62
N HIS A 71 -4.02 -1.41 0.00
CA HIS A 71 -4.27 -0.15 0.69
C HIS A 71 -5.78 0.05 0.86
N MET A 72 -6.24 0.15 2.11
CA MET A 72 -7.65 0.36 2.45
C MET A 72 -7.79 1.71 3.17
N ALA A 73 -8.46 2.68 2.56
CA ALA A 73 -8.68 4.00 3.15
C ALA A 73 -10.13 4.46 2.95
N LYS A 74 -10.71 5.11 3.97
CA LYS A 74 -12.03 5.76 3.84
C LYS A 74 -11.90 6.97 2.90
N HIS A 75 -12.95 7.25 2.14
CA HIS A 75 -12.97 8.13 0.94
C HIS A 75 -12.30 9.52 1.09
N LEU A 76 -12.23 10.10 2.29
CA LEU A 76 -11.57 11.38 2.58
C LEU A 76 -10.08 11.25 2.93
N LEU A 77 -9.67 10.14 3.55
CA LEU A 77 -8.27 9.83 3.88
C LEU A 77 -7.47 9.41 2.64
N ALA A 78 -8.14 8.80 1.66
CA ALA A 78 -7.56 8.42 0.37
C ALA A 78 -7.13 9.61 -0.51
N LYS A 79 -7.67 10.82 -0.25
CA LYS A 79 -7.34 12.03 -1.03
C LYS A 79 -6.03 12.69 -0.56
N HIS A 80 -5.70 12.57 0.74
CA HIS A 80 -4.53 13.17 1.38
C HIS A 80 -3.42 12.17 1.75
N THR A 81 -3.76 10.87 1.83
CA THR A 81 -2.81 9.78 1.67
C THR A 81 -3.05 9.16 0.30
N PRO A 82 -2.85 9.92 -0.80
CA PRO A 82 -3.04 9.32 -2.09
C PRO A 82 -2.11 8.11 -2.18
N PHE A 83 -2.55 7.06 -2.86
CA PHE A 83 -1.65 6.07 -3.43
C PHE A 83 -0.41 6.78 -4.00
N TRP A 84 -0.58 7.96 -4.62
CA TRP A 84 0.43 8.94 -5.07
C TRP A 84 1.40 9.54 -4.02
N ALA A 85 1.14 9.55 -2.73
CA ALA A 85 2.10 10.00 -1.70
C ALA A 85 3.05 8.85 -1.35
N ILE A 86 2.53 7.62 -1.36
CA ILE A 86 3.37 6.42 -1.41
C ILE A 86 4.04 6.33 -2.78
N ASN A 87 3.36 6.64 -3.90
CA ASN A 87 3.81 6.55 -5.32
C ASN A 87 4.73 7.69 -5.77
N ARG A 88 4.75 8.85 -5.08
CA ARG A 88 5.79 9.86 -5.28
C ARG A 88 7.13 9.28 -4.88
N SER A 89 7.11 8.37 -3.90
CA SER A 89 8.15 7.37 -3.77
C SER A 89 7.80 6.24 -4.74
N TRP A 90 8.57 6.09 -5.80
CA TRP A 90 8.50 4.88 -6.61
C TRP A 90 9.05 3.68 -5.82
N ALA A 91 8.73 3.53 -4.53
CA ALA A 91 9.48 2.73 -3.58
C ALA A 91 9.46 1.25 -3.94
N PHE A 92 8.32 0.73 -4.41
CA PHE A 92 8.22 -0.68 -4.84
C PHE A 92 8.89 -0.94 -6.21
N PRO A 93 8.66 -0.14 -7.28
CA PRO A 93 9.45 -0.30 -8.51
C PRO A 93 10.95 -0.02 -8.35
N ILE A 94 11.34 1.05 -7.63
CA ILE A 94 12.74 1.40 -7.34
C ILE A 94 13.41 0.33 -6.50
N SER A 95 12.71 -0.27 -5.53
CA SER A 95 13.30 -1.34 -4.72
C SER A 95 13.61 -2.58 -5.53
N ILE A 96 12.71 -2.97 -6.43
CA ILE A 96 12.96 -4.07 -7.36
C ILE A 96 14.15 -3.71 -8.27
N GLN A 97 14.18 -2.48 -8.81
CA GLN A 97 15.29 -2.02 -9.65
C GLN A 97 16.63 -2.04 -8.91
N SER A 98 16.67 -1.57 -7.65
CA SER A 98 17.88 -1.53 -6.83
C SER A 98 18.33 -2.96 -6.48
N HIS A 99 17.41 -3.83 -6.07
CA HIS A 99 17.72 -5.22 -5.77
C HIS A 99 18.28 -5.96 -7.00
N VAL A 100 17.75 -5.69 -8.19
CA VAL A 100 18.25 -6.28 -9.45
C VAL A 100 19.63 -5.73 -9.80
N ALA A 101 19.88 -4.43 -9.60
CA ALA A 101 21.18 -3.81 -9.86
C ALA A 101 22.28 -4.37 -8.96
N ASP A 102 21.95 -4.72 -7.72
CA ASP A 102 22.91 -5.27 -6.73
C ASP A 102 23.26 -6.75 -6.97
N GLN A 103 22.51 -7.47 -7.84
CA GLN A 103 22.65 -8.91 -8.06
C GLN A 103 23.24 -9.21 -9.45
N VAL A 104 24.56 -9.00 -9.60
CA VAL A 104 25.28 -9.17 -10.88
C VAL A 104 25.29 -10.60 -11.45
N ASP A 105 25.11 -11.62 -10.61
CA ASP A 105 25.16 -13.04 -11.03
C ASP A 105 23.79 -13.60 -11.48
N LYS A 106 22.71 -12.81 -11.35
CA LYS A 106 21.34 -13.25 -11.65
C LYS A 106 20.77 -12.51 -12.85
N ARG A 107 19.95 -13.22 -13.62
CA ARG A 107 19.18 -12.64 -14.73
C ARG A 107 17.72 -12.58 -14.36
N TYR A 108 17.12 -11.41 -14.51
CA TYR A 108 15.72 -11.16 -14.18
C TYR A 108 14.92 -10.81 -15.43
N LEU A 109 13.68 -11.29 -15.50
CA LEU A 109 12.68 -10.84 -16.47
C LEU A 109 11.50 -10.24 -15.71
N ILE A 110 11.40 -8.91 -15.74
CA ILE A 110 10.35 -8.18 -15.03
C ILE A 110 9.22 -7.87 -16.01
N ARG A 111 7.99 -8.19 -15.60
CA ARG A 111 6.77 -7.80 -16.30
C ARG A 111 5.87 -7.04 -15.34
N CYS A 112 5.28 -5.96 -15.81
CA CYS A 112 4.36 -5.15 -15.04
C CYS A 112 3.05 -4.98 -15.83
N SER A 113 1.94 -4.97 -15.12
CA SER A 113 0.60 -4.63 -15.64
C SER A 113 -0.01 -3.61 -14.70
N TYR A 114 -0.62 -2.57 -15.23
CA TYR A 114 -1.33 -1.57 -14.43
C TYR A 114 -2.80 -1.57 -14.85
N ILE A 115 -3.66 -2.04 -13.94
CA ILE A 115 -5.04 -2.38 -14.25
C ILE A 115 -5.96 -1.63 -13.29
N GLU A 116 -7.04 -1.07 -13.82
CA GLU A 116 -8.16 -0.54 -13.04
C GLU A 116 -9.32 -1.53 -13.07
N ILE A 117 -9.96 -1.71 -11.91
CA ILE A 117 -11.25 -2.40 -11.80
C ILE A 117 -12.27 -1.37 -11.33
N TYR A 118 -13.19 -0.99 -12.22
CA TYR A 118 -14.23 -0.02 -11.92
C TYR A 118 -15.57 -0.53 -12.41
N ASN A 119 -16.56 -0.60 -11.51
CA ASN A 119 -17.90 -1.11 -11.80
C ASN A 119 -17.86 -2.48 -12.51
N GLU A 120 -17.08 -3.41 -11.94
CA GLU A 120 -16.86 -4.77 -12.48
C GLU A 120 -16.28 -4.83 -13.91
N LYS A 121 -15.79 -3.70 -14.45
CA LYS A 121 -15.06 -3.63 -15.71
C LYS A 121 -13.57 -3.52 -15.44
N ILE A 122 -12.78 -4.21 -16.27
CA ILE A 122 -11.33 -4.23 -16.18
C ILE A 122 -10.76 -3.39 -17.32
N ASN A 123 -9.98 -2.37 -16.98
CA ASN A 123 -9.32 -1.49 -17.94
C ASN A 123 -7.80 -1.61 -17.80
N ASP A 124 -7.10 -1.72 -18.91
CA ASP A 124 -5.63 -1.62 -18.93
C ASP A 124 -5.24 -0.14 -18.93
N LEU A 125 -4.57 0.31 -17.86
CA LEU A 125 -4.12 1.70 -17.71
C LEU A 125 -2.85 2.00 -18.52
N LEU A 126 -2.19 0.98 -19.07
CA LEU A 126 -1.04 1.15 -19.97
C LEU A 126 -1.46 1.17 -21.44
N ASP A 127 -2.68 0.73 -21.78
CA ASP A 127 -3.22 0.76 -23.13
C ASP A 127 -4.14 1.98 -23.35
N LYS A 128 -3.73 2.84 -24.28
CA LYS A 128 -4.50 4.03 -24.68
C LYS A 128 -5.75 3.70 -25.50
N SER A 129 -5.88 2.48 -26.02
CA SER A 129 -7.04 2.04 -26.80
C SER A 129 -8.32 1.98 -25.95
N ASN A 130 -8.17 1.89 -24.62
CA ASN A 130 -9.24 1.83 -23.62
C ASN A 130 -10.27 0.72 -23.92
N GLN A 131 -9.81 -0.38 -24.51
CA GLN A 131 -10.65 -1.56 -24.73
C GLN A 131 -10.78 -2.35 -23.43
N GLY A 132 -12.01 -2.66 -23.03
CA GLY A 132 -12.27 -3.44 -21.82
C GLY A 132 -11.68 -4.85 -21.92
N LEU A 133 -10.98 -5.27 -20.86
CA LEU A 133 -10.40 -6.60 -20.76
C LEU A 133 -11.45 -7.61 -20.27
N THR A 134 -11.36 -8.85 -20.77
CA THR A 134 -12.17 -9.97 -20.29
C THR A 134 -11.31 -10.93 -19.47
N MET A 135 -11.75 -11.29 -18.26
CA MET A 135 -11.05 -12.31 -17.47
C MET A 135 -11.20 -13.69 -18.09
N ARG A 136 -10.07 -14.39 -18.24
CA ARG A 136 -10.03 -15.78 -18.69
C ARG A 136 -9.31 -16.62 -17.65
N ARG A 137 -9.90 -17.76 -17.29
CA ARG A 137 -9.27 -18.74 -16.39
C ARG A 137 -8.48 -19.74 -17.22
N TYR A 138 -7.18 -19.84 -16.96
CA TYR A 138 -6.38 -20.93 -17.51
C TYR A 138 -6.46 -22.16 -16.61
N GLN A 139 -6.74 -23.32 -17.20
CA GLN A 139 -6.71 -24.62 -16.51
C GLN A 139 -5.50 -25.41 -17.02
N ARG A 140 -4.53 -25.67 -16.14
CA ARG A 140 -3.44 -26.61 -16.45
C ARG A 140 -4.04 -28.01 -16.53
N LYS A 141 -3.86 -28.69 -17.66
CA LYS A 141 -4.04 -30.15 -17.72
C LYS A 141 -2.90 -30.77 -16.92
N CYS A 142 -3.20 -31.50 -15.86
CA CYS A 142 -2.23 -32.39 -15.24
C CYS A 142 -1.84 -33.45 -16.29
N ALA A 143 -0.57 -33.55 -16.62
CA ALA A 143 -0.07 -34.71 -17.35
C ALA A 143 -0.21 -35.91 -16.41
N ALA A 144 -1.04 -36.87 -16.79
CA ALA A 144 -1.14 -38.18 -16.15
C ALA A 144 0.01 -39.07 -16.65
#